data_AF-A0A352PMW4-F1
#
_entry.id   AF-A0A352PMW4-F1
#
_cell.length_a   1.000
_cell.length_b   1.000
_cell.length_c   1.000
_cell.angle_alpha   90.00
_cell.angle_beta   90.00
_cell.angle_gamma   90.00
#
_symmetry.space_group_name_H-M   'P 1'
#
loop_
_entity.id
_entity.type
_entity.pdbx_description
1 polymer ?
#
loop_
_entity_poly.entity_id
_entity_poly.type
_entity_poly.pdbx_seq_one_letter_code
_entity_poly.pdbx_strand_id
1 'polypeptide(L)' 'MKTKLKDEELKEVKGGEGITLSSVMAVLAIGIVAVIIYRFFVSKKGSLVLPGGYTFNWGK' A
#
# COMPACT_ATOMS: atom_id res chain seq x y z
N MET A 1 -15.44 7.28 22.03
CA MET A 1 -16.22 8.51 22.26
C MET A 1 -16.43 9.15 20.89
N LYS A 2 -17.65 9.13 20.33
CA LYS A 2 -17.92 9.74 19.02
C LYS A 2 -18.19 11.23 19.23
N THR A 3 -17.23 12.08 18.91
CA THR A 3 -17.40 13.53 18.91
C THR A 3 -18.32 13.91 17.76
N LYS A 4 -19.46 14.56 18.03
CA LYS A 4 -20.32 15.09 16.98
C LYS A 4 -19.64 16.32 16.37
N LEU A 5 -19.51 16.31 15.05
CA LEU A 5 -19.02 17.45 14.26
C LEU A 5 -20.02 18.61 14.36
N LYS A 6 -19.51 19.85 14.37
CA LYS A 6 -20.35 21.04 14.28
C LYS A 6 -20.95 21.18 12.88
N ASP A 7 -22.06 21.90 12.74
CA ASP A 7 -22.76 22.08 11.45
C ASP A 7 -21.88 22.74 10.36
N GLU A 8 -20.88 23.50 10.78
CA GLU A 8 -19.88 24.12 9.90
C GLU A 8 -18.90 23.07 9.35
N GLU A 9 -18.43 22.16 10.20
CA GLU A 9 -17.52 21.07 9.82
C GLU A 9 -18.24 20.07 8.91
N LEU A 10 -19.52 19.81 9.15
CA LEU A 10 -20.35 18.95 8.29
C LEU A 10 -20.55 19.52 6.88
N LYS A 11 -20.53 20.85 6.72
CA LYS A 11 -20.60 21.51 5.40
C LYS A 11 -19.28 21.41 4.62
N GLU A 12 -18.16 21.24 5.32
CA GLU A 12 -16.83 21.08 4.70
C GLU A 12 -16.51 19.64 4.32
N VAL A 13 -17.17 18.64 4.91
CA VAL A 13 -17.04 17.23 4.52
C VAL A 13 -17.60 17.04 3.10
N LYS A 14 -16.71 17.19 2.11
CA LYS A 14 -16.97 16.87 0.71
C LYS A 14 -16.73 15.38 0.53
N GLY A 15 -17.70 14.64 -0.02
CA GLY A 15 -17.59 13.19 -0.27
C GLY A 15 -16.40 12.72 -1.14
N GLY A 16 -15.56 13.65 -1.62
CA GLY A 16 -14.31 13.37 -2.31
C GLY A 16 -13.20 12.81 -1.43
N GLU A 17 -13.29 12.89 -0.10
CA GLU A 17 -12.29 12.34 0.83
C GLU A 17 -12.01 10.85 0.58
N GLY A 18 -13.06 10.07 0.32
CA GLY A 18 -12.93 8.64 0.00
C GLY A 18 -12.20 8.39 -1.33
N ILE A 19 -12.39 9.27 -2.32
CA ILE A 19 -11.74 9.19 -3.62
C ILE A 19 -10.26 9.54 -3.47
N THR A 20 -9.94 10.61 -2.74
CA THR A 20 -8.56 11.00 -2.46
C THR A 20 -7.82 9.91 -1.68
N LEU A 21 -8.42 9.36 -0.62
CA LEU A 21 -7.81 8.29 0.16
C LEU A 21 -7.58 7.03 -0.69
N SER A 22 -8.59 6.64 -1.49
CA SER A 22 -8.47 5.49 -2.40
C SER A 22 -7.37 5.68 -3.44
N SER A 23 -7.21 6.91 -3.95
CA SER A 23 -6.17 7.24 -4.92
C SER A 23 -4.77 7.11 -4.30
N VAL A 24 -4.57 7.60 -3.08
CA VAL A 24 -3.30 7.45 -2.36
C VAL A 24 -2.99 5.97 -2.08
N MET A 25 -3.99 5.19 -1.64
CA MET A 25 -3.83 3.75 -1.40
C MET A 25 -3.48 2.99 -2.69
N ALA A 26 -4.07 3.36 -3.83
CA ALA A 26 -3.77 2.74 -5.11
C ALA A 26 -2.31 2.96 -5.53
N VAL A 27 -1.78 4.18 -5.40
CA VAL A 27 -0.38 4.48 -5.72
C VAL A 27 0.58 3.69 -4.81
N LEU A 28 0.25 3.57 -3.52
CA LEU A 28 1.02 2.80 -2.55
C LEU A 28 1.08 1.31 -2.95
N ALA A 29 -0.07 0.73 -3.31
CA ALA A 29 -0.15 -0.65 -3.77
C ALA A 29 0.68 -0.90 -5.04
N ILE A 30 0.61 0.02 -6.02
CA ILE A 30 1.40 -0.06 -7.25
C ILE A 30 2.90 -0.04 -6.94
N GLY A 31 3.35 0.84 -6.02
CA GLY A 31 4.74 0.91 -5.61
C GLY A 31 5.27 -0.41 -5.01
N ILE A 32 4.47 -1.04 -4.15
CA ILE A 32 4.82 -2.34 -3.55
C ILE A 32 4.95 -3.42 -4.64
N VAL A 33 3.97 -3.50 -5.55
CA VAL A 33 3.97 -4.47 -6.65
C VAL A 33 5.17 -4.26 -7.57
N ALA A 34 5.52 -3.01 -7.90
CA ALA A 34 6.69 -2.70 -8.71
C ALA A 34 7.99 -3.20 -8.06
N VAL A 35 8.16 -3.02 -6.74
CA VAL A 35 9.32 -3.54 -6.00
C VAL A 35 9.35 -5.07 -6.02
N ILE A 36 8.19 -5.72 -5.83
CA ILE A 36 8.08 -7.18 -5.89
C ILE A 36 8.51 -7.69 -7.27
N ILE A 37 7.98 -7.10 -8.35
CA ILE A 37 8.31 -7.49 -9.73
C ILE A 37 9.80 -7.28 -10.00
N TYR A 38 10.36 -6.12 -9.61
CA TYR A 38 11.78 -5.85 -9.77
C TYR A 38 12.63 -6.89 -9.03
N ARG A 39 12.27 -7.21 -7.78
CA ARG A 39 12.95 -8.21 -6.98
C ARG A 39 12.90 -9.55 -7.72
N PHE A 40 11.72 -10.07 -8.05
CA PHE A 40 11.59 -11.40 -8.67
C PHE A 40 12.20 -11.53 -10.07
N PHE A 41 12.02 -10.54 -10.94
CA PHE A 41 12.32 -10.69 -12.38
C PHE A 41 13.59 -9.97 -12.84
N VAL A 42 14.04 -8.93 -12.13
CA VAL A 42 15.21 -8.14 -12.54
C VAL A 42 16.42 -8.40 -11.66
N SER A 43 16.22 -8.71 -10.37
CA SER A 43 17.35 -8.95 -9.47
C SER A 43 18.10 -10.24 -9.86
N LYS A 44 19.38 -10.12 -10.20
CA LYS A 44 20.27 -11.24 -10.56
C LYS A 44 20.49 -12.24 -9.42
N LYS A 45 20.30 -11.79 -8.17
CA LYS A 45 20.38 -12.59 -6.95
C LYS A 45 19.43 -12.04 -5.90
N GLY A 46 18.81 -12.89 -5.11
CA GLY A 46 17.85 -12.44 -4.10
C GLY A 46 17.52 -13.52 -3.09
N SER A 47 17.23 -13.07 -1.86
CA SER A 47 16.70 -13.87 -0.77
C SER A 47 15.42 -13.22 -0.25
N LEU A 48 14.38 -14.03 -0.07
CA LEU A 48 13.09 -13.63 0.47
C LEU A 48 12.71 -14.60 1.60
N VAL A 49 12.46 -14.06 2.78
CA VAL A 49 11.92 -14.81 3.91
C VAL A 49 10.42 -14.57 3.96
N LEU A 50 9.65 -15.62 3.70
CA LEU A 50 8.20 -15.61 3.84
C LEU A 50 7.81 -15.95 5.28
N PRO A 51 6.71 -15.37 5.80
CA PRO A 51 6.15 -15.77 7.08
C PRO A 51 5.83 -17.28 7.08
N GLY A 52 6.16 -17.97 8.18
CA GLY A 52 6.09 -19.44 8.27
C GLY A 52 7.43 -20.17 8.08
N GLY A 53 8.54 -19.44 7.98
CA GLY A 53 9.89 -20.02 7.94
C GLY A 53 10.36 -20.47 6.55
N TYR A 54 9.58 -20.17 5.51
CA TYR A 54 9.96 -20.48 4.14
C TYR A 54 10.94 -19.43 3.62
N THR A 55 12.15 -19.86 3.25
CA THR A 55 13.15 -18.99 2.62
C THR A 55 13.28 -19.34 1.15
N PHE A 56 13.07 -18.36 0.27
CA PHE A 56 13.24 -18.50 -1.16
C PHE A 56 14.45 -17.69 -1.63
N ASN A 57 15.43 -18.39 -2.22
CA ASN A 57 16.64 -17.79 -2.77
C ASN A 57 16.74 -18.10 -4.27
N TRP A 58 17.09 -17.11 -5.09
CA TRP A 58 17.41 -17.32 -6.51
C TRP A 58 18.64 -16.51 -6.93
N GLY A 59 19.23 -16.90 -8.06
CA GLY A 59 20.47 -16.34 -8.59
C GLY A 59 21.70 -16.97 -7.94
N LYS A 60 22.27 -17.97 -8.61
CA LYS A 60 23.52 -18.63 -8.24
C LYS A 60 24.70 -17.81 -8.73
#